data_AF-Q031E8-F1
#
_entry.id   AF-Q031E8-F1
#
_cell.length_a   1.000
_cell.length_b   1.000
_cell.length_c   1.000
_cell.angle_alpha   90.00
_cell.angle_beta   90.00
_cell.angle_gamma   90.00
#
_symmetry.space_group_name_H-M   'P 1'
#
loop_
_entity.id
_entity.type
_entity.pdbx_description
1 polymer ?
#
loop_
_entity_poly.entity_id
_entity_poly.type
_entity_poly.pdbx_seq_one_letter_code
_entity_poly.pdbx_strand_id
1 'polypeptide(L)' 'MFMEKLYGNKEEICDIFGVAKGTLSNDLTRMRRNPEFSKYILQPSHGRVNISIEGYEKFLKFRSEARKKIL' A
#
# COMPACT_ATOMS: atom_id res chain seq x y z
N MET A 1 -11.52 20.94 11.46
CA MET A 1 -11.10 19.57 11.81
C MET A 1 -10.82 18.85 10.50
N PHE A 2 -9.56 18.69 10.11
CA PHE A 2 -9.23 17.90 8.92
C PHE A 2 -9.32 16.43 9.34
N MET A 3 -10.32 15.71 8.82
CA MET A 3 -10.42 14.28 9.05
C MET A 3 -9.34 13.60 8.23
N GLU A 4 -8.35 13.00 8.88
CA GLU A 4 -7.31 12.25 8.17
C GLU A 4 -7.97 11.07 7.46
N LYS A 5 -7.77 11.01 6.15
CA LYS A 5 -8.29 9.92 5.33
C LYS A 5 -7.56 8.64 5.72
N LEU A 6 -8.30 7.57 6.04
CA LEU A 6 -7.68 6.29 6.45
C LEU A 6 -7.30 5.40 5.26
N TYR A 7 -8.04 5.54 4.15
CA TYR A 7 -7.89 4.71 2.96
C TYR A 7 -7.84 5.57 1.70
N GLY A 8 -6.97 5.20 0.76
CA GLY A 8 -6.92 5.78 -0.58
C GLY A 8 -7.27 4.76 -1.65
N ASN A 9 -7.82 5.23 -2.77
CA ASN A 9 -7.82 4.45 -4.01
C ASN A 9 -6.40 4.43 -4.62
N LYS A 10 -6.19 3.70 -5.73
CA LYS A 10 -4.86 3.59 -6.33
C LYS A 10 -4.24 4.93 -6.74
N GLU A 11 -5.03 5.85 -7.28
CA GLU A 11 -4.55 7.16 -7.74
C GLU A 11 -4.12 8.00 -6.54
N GLU A 12 -4.96 8.05 -5.50
CA GLU A 12 -4.66 8.79 -4.28
C GLU A 12 -3.42 8.25 -3.57
N ILE A 13 -3.22 6.93 -3.52
CA ILE A 13 -1.99 6.35 -2.96
C ILE A 13 -0.77 6.69 -3.82
N CYS A 14 -0.90 6.72 -5.14
CA CYS A 14 0.20 7.16 -6.02
C CYS A 14 0.57 8.61 -5.72
N ASP A 15 -0.41 9.49 -5.57
CA ASP A 15 -0.21 10.91 -5.30
C ASP A 15 0.40 11.15 -3.91
N ILE A 16 -0.12 10.48 -2.87
CA ILE A 16 0.36 10.64 -1.48
C ILE A 16 1.81 10.19 -1.33
N PHE A 17 2.19 9.07 -1.95
CA PHE A 17 3.51 8.45 -1.75
C PHE A 17 4.48 8.72 -2.90
N GLY A 18 4.06 9.46 -3.93
CA GLY A 18 4.88 9.74 -5.11
C GLY A 18 5.31 8.48 -5.89
N VAL A 19 4.45 7.44 -5.90
CA VAL A 19 4.76 6.16 -6.55
C VAL A 19 4.04 6.01 -7.88
N ALA A 20 4.71 5.45 -8.88
CA ALA A 20 4.07 5.12 -10.15
C ALA A 20 3.03 4.01 -10.00
N LYS A 21 1.94 4.07 -10.77
CA LYS A 21 0.83 3.09 -10.75
C LYS A 21 1.28 1.64 -10.99
N GLY A 22 2.30 1.43 -11.82
CA GLY A 22 2.91 0.12 -12.04
C GLY A 22 3.62 -0.42 -10.80
N THR A 23 4.40 0.45 -10.12
CA THR A 23 5.06 0.13 -8.85
C THR A 23 4.04 -0.23 -7.77
N LEU A 24 3.00 0.61 -7.62
CA LEU A 24 1.93 0.35 -6.66
C LEU A 24 1.23 -0.99 -6.97
N SER A 25 0.96 -1.32 -8.22
CA SER A 25 0.32 -2.59 -8.57
C SER A 25 1.17 -3.81 -8.19
N ASN A 26 2.49 -3.71 -8.36
CA ASN A 26 3.44 -4.74 -7.92
C ASN A 26 3.49 -4.86 -6.40
N ASP A 27 3.52 -3.72 -5.70
CA ASP A 27 3.49 -3.69 -4.23
C ASP A 27 2.20 -4.29 -3.68
N LEU A 28 1.04 -3.94 -4.23
CA LEU A 28 -0.24 -4.51 -3.82
C LEU A 28 -0.30 -6.02 -4.05
N THR A 29 0.34 -6.52 -5.12
CA THR A 29 0.48 -7.98 -5.33
C THR A 29 1.29 -8.62 -4.21
N ARG A 30 2.39 -8.00 -3.79
CA ARG A 30 3.23 -8.48 -2.69
C ARG A 30 2.51 -8.39 -1.34
N MET A 31 1.84 -7.28 -1.07
CA MET A 31 1.04 -7.08 0.14
C MET A 31 -0.06 -8.14 0.27
N ARG A 32 -0.80 -8.45 -0.81
CA ARG A 32 -1.83 -9.51 -0.78
C ARG A 32 -1.27 -10.89 -0.45
N ARG A 33 -0.03 -11.19 -0.87
CA ARG A 33 0.63 -12.47 -0.61
C ARG A 33 1.25 -12.57 0.79
N ASN A 34 1.40 -11.46 1.50
CA ASN A 34 1.91 -11.46 2.86
C ASN A 34 0.73 -11.28 3.85
N PRO A 35 0.43 -12.29 4.71
CA PRO A 35 -0.65 -12.20 5.70
C PRO A 35 -0.58 -10.97 6.62
N GLU A 36 0.63 -10.45 6.88
CA GLU A 36 0.82 -9.25 7.70
C GLU A 36 0.28 -7.99 7.01
N PHE A 37 0.36 -7.92 5.68
CA PHE A 37 -0.01 -6.74 4.90
C PHE A 37 -1.33 -6.88 4.14
N SER A 38 -1.83 -8.10 3.93
CA SER A 38 -3.07 -8.34 3.19
C SER A 38 -4.28 -7.65 3.82
N LYS A 39 -4.31 -7.58 5.16
CA LYS A 39 -5.35 -6.90 5.95
C LYS A 39 -5.49 -5.39 5.67
N TYR A 40 -4.47 -4.76 5.09
CA TYR A 40 -4.49 -3.34 4.76
C TYR A 40 -5.12 -3.04 3.38
N ILE A 41 -5.52 -4.07 2.64
CA ILE A 41 -6.15 -3.95 1.32
C ILE A 41 -7.61 -4.38 1.43
N LEU A 42 -8.52 -3.45 1.16
CA LEU A 42 -9.95 -3.70 1.06
C LEU A 42 -10.34 -3.82 -0.41
N GLN A 43 -10.75 -5.01 -0.82
CA GLN A 43 -11.21 -5.28 -2.18
C GLN A 43 -12.65 -5.83 -2.16
N PRO A 44 -13.66 -4.98 -1.96
CA PRO A 44 -15.06 -5.42 -1.92
C PRO A 44 -15.58 -5.94 -3.26
N SER A 45 -14.92 -5.61 -4.38
CA SER A 45 -15.26 -6.13 -5.71
C SER A 45 -14.03 -6.17 -6.62
N HIS A 46 -14.14 -6.82 -7.78
CA HIS A 46 -13.05 -6.95 -8.76
C HIS A 46 -12.47 -5.59 -9.23
N GLY A 47 -13.30 -4.53 -9.25
CA GLY A 47 -12.90 -3.20 -9.75
C GLY A 47 -12.52 -2.18 -8.70
N ARG A 48 -12.82 -2.42 -7.41
CA ARG A 48 -12.59 -1.45 -6.34
C ARG A 48 -11.57 -1.95 -5.34
N VAL A 49 -10.46 -1.23 -5.22
CA VAL A 49 -9.41 -1.50 -4.24
C VAL A 49 -9.17 -0.23 -3.43
N ASN A 50 -9.45 -0.29 -2.13
CA ASN A 50 -9.06 0.73 -1.18
C ASN A 50 -7.87 0.21 -0.37
N ILE A 51 -6.91 1.09 -0.12
CA ILE A 51 -5.61 0.75 0.44
C ILE A 51 -5.43 1.63 1.68
N SER A 52 -5.17 1.01 2.83
CA SER A 52 -4.86 1.78 4.03
C SER A 52 -3.59 2.59 3.80
N ILE A 53 -3.66 3.90 4.05
CA ILE A 53 -2.51 4.81 3.87
C ILE A 53 -1.38 4.38 4.81
N GLU A 54 -1.68 4.23 6.10
CA GLU A 54 -0.74 3.74 7.12
C GLU A 54 -0.21 2.33 6.76
N GLY A 55 -1.09 1.46 6.27
CA GLY A 55 -0.71 0.10 5.86
C GLY A 55 0.29 0.07 4.71
N TYR A 56 0.14 0.96 3.73
CA TYR A 56 1.09 1.09 2.62
C TYR A 56 2.43 1.68 3.10
N GLU A 57 2.40 2.68 3.98
CA GLU A 57 3.62 3.23 4.60
C GLU A 57 4.41 2.15 5.35
N LYS A 58 3.73 1.34 6.18
CA LYS A 58 4.34 0.21 6.90
C LYS A 58 4.98 -0.79 5.93
N PHE A 59 4.32 -1.10 4.81
CA PHE A 59 4.87 -1.97 3.80
C PHE A 59 6.15 -1.39 3.14
N LEU A 60 6.18 -0.09 2.85
CA LEU A 60 7.36 0.57 2.30
C LEU A 60 8.54 0.53 3.29
N LYS A 61 8.29 0.75 4.58
CA LYS A 61 9.30 0.62 5.65
C LYS A 61 9.85 -0.79 5.72
N PHE A 62 8.98 -1.80 5.76
CA PHE A 62 9.37 -3.22 5.73
C PHE A 62 10.27 -3.54 4.52
N ARG A 63 9.91 -3.06 3.33
CA ARG A 63 10.74 -3.25 2.12
C ARG A 63 12.10 -2.57 2.20
N SER A 64 12.16 -1.37 2.78
CA SER A 64 13.40 -0.62 2.99
C SER A 64 14.35 -1.36 3.94
N GLU A 65 13.82 -1.86 5.06
CA GLU A 65 14.59 -2.63 6.04
C GLU A 65 15.08 -3.97 5.50
N ALA A 66 14.23 -4.70 4.77
CA ALA A 66 14.64 -5.93 4.11
C ALA A 66 15.81 -5.71 3.14
N ARG A 67 15.84 -4.56 2.44
CA ARG A 67 16.95 -4.19 1.57
C ARG A 67 18.23 -3.85 2.35
N LYS A 68 18.11 -3.18 3.50
CA LYS A 68 19.25 -2.86 4.37
C LYS A 68 19.90 -4.11 4.98
N LYS A 69 19.13 -5.18 5.22
CA LYS A 69 19.67 -6.46 5.73
C LYS A 69 20.43 -7.29 4.69
N ILE A 70 20.27 -6.95 3.40
CA ILE A 70 20.93 -7.64 2.28
C ILE A 70 22.25 -6.94 1.90
N LEU A 71 22.43 -5.68 2.33
CA LEU A 71 23.67 -4.90 2.21
C LEU A 71 24.55 -5.09 3.44
#